data_AF-A0A3C0NS29-F1
#
_entry.id   AF-A0A3C0NS29-F1
#
_cell.length_a   1.000
_cell.length_b   1.000
_cell.length_c   1.000
_cell.angle_alpha   90.00
_cell.angle_beta   90.00
_cell.angle_gamma   90.00
#
_symmetry.space_group_name_H-M   'P 1'
#
loop_
_entity.id
_entity.type
_entity.pdbx_description
1 polymer ?
#
loop_
_entity_poly.entity_id
_entity_poly.type
_entity_poly.pdbx_seq_one_letter_code
_entity_poly.pdbx_strand_id
1 'polypeptide(L)'
;MRLDDQQESSNVEDRRSGGFPVGGKSIGIGTIALALVAMYFGVDPAVVLNIGQGLQQNDPTEIEARPISQNDPDAVFVAKVLGSTEETWGKIFQNSGHQYPAPKLVLFSGQTPTACGTGQAAAGPFYCPGDQKVYIDLSFYQEMKERFHAPGDFAQAYVIAHEVGHHIQNLMGTSDKVQQVRQSARNEAE
;
A
#
# COMPACT_ATOMS: atom_id res chain seq x y z
N MET A 1 2.13 2.03 -26.88
CA MET A 1 2.81 1.03 -26.04
C MET A 1 1.74 0.09 -25.52
N ARG A 2 1.88 -1.22 -25.66
CA ARG A 2 0.95 -2.19 -25.06
C ARG A 2 1.56 -2.68 -23.75
N LEU A 3 0.76 -2.77 -22.69
CA LEU A 3 1.24 -3.21 -21.38
C LEU A 3 1.62 -4.70 -21.39
N ASP A 4 1.00 -5.50 -22.25
CA ASP A 4 1.29 -6.93 -22.43
C ASP A 4 2.77 -7.21 -22.73
N ASP A 5 3.43 -6.27 -23.42
CA ASP A 5 4.82 -6.37 -23.86
C ASP A 5 5.84 -5.86 -22.81
N GLN A 6 5.36 -5.33 -21.68
CA GLN A 6 6.22 -4.78 -20.63
C GLN A 6 6.70 -5.88 -19.67
N GLN A 7 7.96 -5.77 -19.25
CA GLN A 7 8.51 -6.65 -18.21
C GLN A 7 7.91 -6.29 -16.85
N GLU A 8 7.63 -7.31 -16.04
CA GLU A 8 7.23 -7.12 -14.65
C GLU A 8 8.41 -6.64 -13.81
N SER A 9 8.18 -5.61 -13.00
CA SER A 9 9.17 -5.18 -12.01
C SER A 9 9.32 -6.21 -10.91
N SER A 10 10.55 -6.46 -10.47
CA SER A 10 10.87 -7.24 -9.28
C SER A 10 10.80 -6.41 -7.99
N ASN A 11 10.54 -5.10 -8.08
CA ASN A 11 10.52 -4.18 -6.94
C ASN A 11 9.14 -4.05 -6.26
N VAL A 12 8.24 -5.01 -6.47
CA VAL A 12 6.92 -5.04 -5.83
C VAL A 12 6.94 -5.93 -4.58
N GLU A 13 6.66 -5.33 -3.43
CA GLU A 13 6.45 -5.95 -2.13
C GLU A 13 4.95 -6.08 -1.85
N ASP A 14 4.42 -7.29 -1.79
CA ASP A 14 3.03 -7.54 -1.38
C ASP A 14 2.94 -7.72 0.15
N ARG A 15 2.35 -6.72 0.81
CA ARG A 15 2.02 -6.71 2.25
C ARG A 15 0.52 -6.74 2.47
N ARG A 16 -0.26 -7.12 1.46
CA ARG A 16 -1.66 -7.46 1.70
C ARG A 16 -1.67 -8.77 2.49
N SER A 17 -2.55 -8.91 3.47
CA SER A 17 -2.69 -10.17 4.19
C SER A 17 -3.11 -11.25 3.18
N GLY A 18 -2.17 -12.10 2.78
CA GLY A 18 -2.41 -13.17 1.83
C GLY A 18 -3.44 -14.15 2.39
N GLY A 19 -4.64 -14.14 1.81
CA GLY A 19 -5.69 -15.11 2.09
C GLY A 19 -6.61 -14.72 3.24
N PHE A 20 -7.88 -15.10 3.10
CA PHE A 20 -8.86 -15.17 4.17
C PHE A 20 -8.20 -15.56 5.50
N PRO A 21 -8.52 -14.93 6.64
CA PRO A 21 -8.18 -15.46 7.94
C PRO A 21 -9.04 -16.73 8.19
N VAL A 22 -8.70 -17.84 7.52
CA VAL A 22 -9.06 -19.18 7.98
C VAL A 22 -8.03 -19.55 9.04
N GLY A 23 -8.14 -18.91 10.20
CA GLY A 23 -7.14 -19.06 11.25
C GLY A 23 -7.18 -17.94 12.27
N GLY A 24 -8.26 -17.91 13.05
CA GLY A 24 -8.30 -17.38 14.41
C GLY A 24 -7.72 -15.99 14.62
N LYS A 25 -8.52 -14.94 14.39
CA LYS A 25 -8.48 -13.65 15.12
C LYS A 25 -9.50 -12.61 14.61
N SER A 26 -10.50 -13.00 13.83
CA SER A 26 -11.78 -12.30 13.86
C SER A 26 -12.50 -12.64 15.17
N ILE A 27 -13.47 -11.84 15.60
CA ILE A 27 -14.45 -12.21 16.64
C ILE A 27 -15.24 -13.40 16.09
N GLY A 28 -14.60 -14.56 16.08
CA GLY A 28 -15.07 -15.75 15.39
C GLY A 28 -16.12 -16.43 16.25
N ILE A 29 -16.91 -17.27 15.62
CA ILE A 29 -17.86 -18.18 16.27
C ILE A 29 -17.26 -18.88 17.51
N GLY A 30 -15.93 -19.03 17.61
CA GLY A 30 -15.21 -19.52 18.79
C GLY A 30 -15.38 -18.67 20.07
N THR A 31 -15.36 -17.33 20.01
CA THR A 31 -15.63 -16.49 21.21
C THR A 31 -17.11 -16.53 21.59
N ILE A 32 -18.00 -16.60 20.60
CA ILE A 32 -19.44 -16.80 20.83
C ILE A 32 -19.69 -18.18 21.45
N ALA A 33 -19.04 -19.23 20.95
CA ALA A 33 -19.16 -20.58 21.48
C ALA A 33 -18.57 -20.70 22.89
N LEU A 34 -17.41 -20.10 23.15
CA LEU A 34 -16.84 -20.01 24.50
C LEU A 34 -17.74 -19.22 25.46
N ALA A 35 -18.34 -18.12 25.00
CA ALA A 35 -19.30 -17.36 25.80
C ALA A 35 -20.58 -18.16 26.09
N LEU A 36 -21.07 -18.94 25.12
CA LEU A 36 -22.23 -19.83 25.31
C LEU A 36 -21.93 -21.00 26.25
N VAL A 37 -20.74 -21.61 26.15
CA VAL A 37 -20.29 -22.67 27.07
C VAL A 37 -20.06 -22.09 28.48
N ALA A 38 -19.42 -20.93 28.59
CA ALA A 38 -19.21 -20.24 29.85
C ALA A 38 -20.55 -19.86 30.53
N MET A 39 -21.54 -19.40 29.74
CA MET A 39 -22.89 -19.13 30.22
C MET A 39 -23.61 -20.41 30.68
N TYR A 40 -23.40 -21.54 30.00
CA TYR A 40 -23.92 -22.86 30.43
C TYR A 40 -23.33 -23.31 31.77
N PHE A 41 -22.08 -22.96 32.07
CA PHE A 41 -21.41 -23.25 33.36
C PHE A 41 -21.55 -22.13 34.41
N GLY A 42 -22.39 -21.12 34.17
CA GLY A 42 -22.71 -20.06 35.14
C GLY A 42 -21.66 -18.95 35.27
N VAL A 43 -20.74 -18.82 34.32
CA VAL A 43 -19.76 -17.74 34.25
C VAL A 43 -20.40 -16.52 33.57
N ASP A 44 -20.20 -15.34 34.14
CA ASP A 44 -20.73 -14.08 33.61
C ASP A 44 -20.13 -13.78 32.21
N PRO A 45 -20.96 -13.58 31.17
CA PRO A 45 -20.49 -13.25 29.82
C PRO A 45 -19.64 -11.98 29.77
N ALA A 46 -19.78 -11.06 30.74
CA ALA A 46 -18.94 -9.89 30.86
C ALA A 46 -17.46 -10.23 31.06
N VAL A 47 -17.14 -11.34 31.75
CA VAL A 47 -15.75 -11.80 31.98
C VAL A 47 -15.13 -12.34 30.70
N VAL A 48 -15.88 -13.10 29.91
CA VAL A 48 -15.43 -13.63 28.61
C VAL A 48 -15.22 -12.50 27.61
N LEU A 49 -16.11 -11.49 27.62
CA LEU A 49 -15.99 -10.30 26.78
C LEU A 49 -14.76 -9.45 27.17
N ASN A 50 -14.48 -9.31 28.47
CA ASN A 50 -13.29 -8.61 28.97
C ASN A 50 -11.98 -9.33 28.61
N ILE A 51 -11.97 -10.67 28.66
CA ILE A 51 -10.83 -11.47 28.19
C ILE A 51 -10.64 -11.34 26.67
N GLY A 52 -11.74 -11.29 25.91
CA GLY A 52 -11.72 -11.02 24.47
C GLY A 52 -11.19 -9.62 24.12
N GLN A 53 -11.51 -8.60 24.93
CA GLN A 53 -10.98 -7.25 24.80
C GLN A 53 -9.50 -7.14 25.26
N GLY A 54 -9.07 -7.91 26.25
CA GLY A 54 -7.68 -7.97 26.70
C GLY A 54 -6.71 -8.60 25.69
N LEU A 55 -7.21 -9.43 24.77
CA LEU A 55 -6.46 -9.98 23.63
C LEU A 55 -6.39 -9.02 22.43
N GLN A 56 -7.03 -7.86 22.53
CA GLN A 56 -7.07 -6.81 21.52
C GLN A 56 -6.04 -5.71 21.80
N GLN A 57 -4.90 -6.07 22.40
CA GLN A 57 -3.69 -5.28 22.21
C GLN A 57 -3.28 -5.44 20.75
N ASN A 58 -3.73 -4.49 19.93
CA ASN A 58 -3.28 -4.30 18.55
C ASN A 58 -1.81 -3.87 18.59
N ASP A 59 -0.90 -4.78 18.92
CA ASP A 59 0.46 -4.65 18.45
C ASP A 59 0.40 -4.65 16.91
N PRO A 60 1.05 -3.70 16.22
CA PRO A 60 1.11 -3.71 14.78
C PRO A 60 1.81 -5.00 14.36
N THR A 61 1.04 -6.02 13.98
CA THR A 61 1.56 -7.23 13.35
C THR A 61 2.40 -6.78 12.16
N GLU A 62 3.72 -7.01 12.24
CA GLU A 62 4.64 -6.73 11.15
C GLU A 62 4.21 -7.61 9.96
N ILE A 63 3.54 -7.01 8.98
CA ILE A 63 3.10 -7.74 7.80
C ILE A 63 4.33 -8.01 6.95
N GLU A 64 4.74 -9.27 6.92
CA GLU A 64 5.87 -9.73 6.13
C GLU A 64 5.64 -9.46 4.64
N ALA A 65 6.62 -8.80 4.00
CA ALA A 65 6.58 -8.53 2.57
C ALA A 65 6.82 -9.81 1.77
N ARG A 66 5.97 -10.08 0.78
CA ARG A 66 6.05 -11.25 -0.10
C ARG A 66 6.15 -10.83 -1.56
N PRO A 67 6.68 -11.69 -2.45
CA PRO A 67 6.53 -11.48 -3.88
C PRO A 67 5.05 -11.47 -4.29
N ILE A 68 4.73 -10.76 -5.37
CA ILE A 68 3.37 -10.77 -5.93
C ILE A 68 2.94 -12.17 -6.40
N SER A 69 1.64 -12.46 -6.28
CA SER A 69 1.07 -13.69 -6.83
C SER A 69 0.81 -13.55 -8.33
N GLN A 70 1.28 -14.51 -9.12
CA GLN A 70 1.00 -14.57 -10.56
C GLN A 70 -0.47 -14.90 -10.89
N ASN A 71 -1.24 -15.34 -9.89
CA ASN A 71 -2.69 -15.54 -10.00
C ASN A 71 -3.50 -14.29 -9.64
N ASP A 72 -2.83 -13.17 -9.33
CA ASP A 72 -3.44 -11.87 -9.05
C ASP A 72 -3.21 -10.92 -10.24
N PRO A 73 -4.21 -10.77 -11.15
CA PRO A 73 -4.05 -9.95 -12.35
C PRO A 73 -3.84 -8.47 -12.03
N ASP A 74 -4.38 -7.96 -10.91
CA ASP A 74 -4.22 -6.57 -10.52
C ASP A 74 -2.77 -6.32 -10.02
N ALA A 75 -2.21 -7.26 -9.26
CA ALA A 75 -0.82 -7.18 -8.82
C ALA A 75 0.17 -7.29 -10.00
N VAL A 76 -0.10 -8.20 -10.94
CA VAL A 76 0.68 -8.33 -12.19
C VAL A 76 0.61 -7.06 -13.03
N PHE A 77 -0.59 -6.47 -13.16
CA PHE A 77 -0.78 -5.20 -13.83
C PHE A 77 0.09 -4.09 -13.22
N VAL A 78 0.05 -3.94 -11.89
CA VAL A 78 0.86 -2.95 -11.17
C VAL A 78 2.35 -3.19 -11.40
N ALA A 79 2.82 -4.43 -11.35
CA ALA A 79 4.22 -4.76 -11.59
C ALA A 79 4.66 -4.44 -13.02
N LYS A 80 3.81 -4.65 -14.02
CA LYS A 80 4.09 -4.27 -15.41
C LYS A 80 4.14 -2.76 -15.60
N VAL A 81 3.22 -2.01 -14.95
CA VAL A 81 3.26 -0.55 -15.00
C VAL A 81 4.54 -0.03 -14.34
N LEU A 82 4.88 -0.53 -13.15
CA LEU A 82 6.13 -0.16 -12.48
C LEU A 82 7.34 -0.48 -13.36
N GLY A 83 7.41 -1.69 -13.94
CA GLY A 83 8.50 -2.09 -14.84
C GLY A 83 8.64 -1.17 -16.05
N SER A 84 7.52 -0.74 -16.63
CA SER A 84 7.50 0.26 -17.71
C SER A 84 8.09 1.60 -17.28
N THR A 85 7.76 2.07 -16.06
CA THR A 85 8.36 3.30 -15.53
C THR A 85 9.85 3.14 -15.25
N GLU A 86 10.29 1.98 -14.78
CA GLU A 86 11.70 1.68 -14.52
C GLU A 86 12.54 1.65 -15.78
N GLU A 87 12.02 1.02 -16.85
CA GLU A 87 12.67 1.02 -18.15
C GLU A 87 12.79 2.46 -18.70
N THR A 88 11.71 3.24 -18.59
CA THR A 88 11.66 4.60 -19.12
C THR A 88 12.64 5.52 -18.38
N TRP A 89 12.55 5.59 -17.05
CA TRP A 89 13.41 6.45 -16.24
C TRP A 89 14.85 5.94 -16.18
N GLY A 90 15.05 4.62 -16.22
CA GLY A 90 16.38 4.01 -16.34
C GLY A 90 17.13 4.53 -17.57
N LYS A 91 16.49 4.53 -18.74
CA LYS A 91 17.08 5.09 -19.97
C LYS A 91 17.36 6.59 -19.86
N ILE A 92 16.43 7.36 -19.29
CA ILE A 92 16.59 8.82 -19.13
C ILE A 92 17.78 9.15 -18.23
N PHE A 93 17.87 8.49 -17.06
CA PHE A 93 18.98 8.69 -16.13
C PHE A 93 20.31 8.25 -16.74
N GLN A 94 20.33 7.10 -17.41
CA GLN A 94 21.53 6.60 -18.08
C GLN A 94 22.03 7.59 -19.15
N ASN A 95 21.13 8.16 -19.95
CA ASN A 95 21.48 9.19 -20.95
C ASN A 95 22.01 10.48 -20.31
N SER A 96 21.65 10.75 -19.06
CA SER A 96 22.18 11.87 -18.28
C SER A 96 23.46 11.55 -17.48
N GLY A 97 24.01 10.33 -17.61
CA GLY A 97 25.21 9.90 -16.89
C GLY A 97 24.97 9.51 -15.43
N HIS A 98 23.71 9.30 -15.04
CA HIS A 98 23.31 8.90 -13.69
C HIS A 98 22.71 7.49 -13.67
N GLN A 99 22.73 6.85 -12.51
CA GLN A 99 22.00 5.61 -12.28
C GLN A 99 20.61 5.94 -11.71
N TYR A 100 19.57 5.26 -12.20
CA TYR A 100 18.22 5.39 -11.63
C TYR A 100 18.06 4.40 -10.46
N PRO A 101 17.96 4.87 -9.21
CA PRO A 101 17.56 4.03 -8.09
C PRO A 101 16.05 3.79 -8.18
N ALA A 102 15.62 2.64 -8.69
CA ALA A 102 14.19 2.34 -8.81
C ALA A 102 13.49 2.29 -7.44
N PRO A 103 12.27 2.85 -7.30
CA PRO A 103 11.53 2.80 -6.06
C PRO A 103 10.98 1.39 -5.84
N LYS A 104 10.81 1.03 -4.57
CA LYS A 104 10.00 -0.14 -4.23
C LYS A 104 8.53 0.22 -4.21
N LEU A 105 7.67 -0.66 -4.70
CA LEU A 105 6.23 -0.51 -4.62
C LEU A 105 5.65 -1.50 -3.62
N VAL A 106 4.89 -1.00 -2.64
CA VAL A 106 4.27 -1.80 -1.60
C VAL A 106 2.77 -1.87 -1.86
N LEU A 107 2.28 -3.09 -2.11
CA LEU A 107 0.84 -3.37 -2.07
C LEU A 107 0.44 -3.60 -0.62
N PHE A 108 -0.61 -2.93 -0.14
CA PHE A 108 -1.08 -3.08 1.24
C PHE A 108 -2.61 -3.01 1.32
N SER A 109 -3.17 -3.33 2.49
CA SER A 109 -4.61 -3.20 2.75
C SER A 109 -4.86 -2.60 4.14
N GLY A 110 -5.80 -1.66 4.22
CA GLY A 110 -6.17 -1.00 5.47
C GLY A 110 -5.11 0.00 5.96
N GLN A 111 -4.07 -0.49 6.62
CA GLN A 111 -3.00 0.34 7.18
C GLN A 111 -1.62 -0.30 6.96
N THR A 112 -0.60 0.51 6.76
CA THR A 112 0.78 0.04 6.63
C THR A 112 1.77 1.01 7.29
N PRO A 113 2.77 0.51 8.04
CA PRO A 113 3.83 1.37 8.57
C PRO A 113 4.76 1.84 7.44
N THR A 114 5.10 3.14 7.47
CA THR A 114 6.03 3.78 6.52
C THR A 114 7.01 4.68 7.27
N ALA A 115 8.11 5.08 6.63
CA ALA A 115 9.02 6.07 7.23
C ALA A 115 8.39 7.48 7.40
N CYS A 116 7.25 7.74 6.75
CA CYS A 116 6.51 8.99 6.82
C CYS A 116 5.36 8.96 7.84
N GLY A 117 5.24 7.88 8.62
CA GLY A 117 4.13 7.62 9.54
C GLY A 117 3.27 6.44 9.10
N THR A 118 2.03 6.37 9.58
CA THR A 118 1.09 5.30 9.21
C THR A 118 0.35 5.64 7.92
N GLY A 119 0.59 4.87 6.86
CA GLY A 119 -0.18 4.94 5.63
C GLY A 119 -1.55 4.31 5.80
N GLN A 120 -2.59 4.96 5.29
CA GLN A 120 -3.97 4.47 5.35
C GLN A 120 -4.53 4.32 3.95
N ALA A 121 -5.20 3.19 3.69
CA ALA A 121 -5.85 2.88 2.41
C ALA A 121 -6.80 3.99 1.93
N ALA A 122 -7.54 4.59 2.86
CA ALA A 122 -8.51 5.64 2.56
C ALA A 122 -7.88 6.94 2.02
N ALA A 123 -6.57 7.12 2.17
CA ALA A 123 -5.85 8.28 1.63
C ALA A 123 -5.51 8.14 0.13
N GLY A 124 -5.67 6.95 -0.44
CA GLY A 124 -5.26 6.64 -1.81
C GLY A 124 -3.76 6.29 -1.92
N PRO A 125 -3.27 6.06 -3.15
CA PRO A 125 -1.84 5.81 -3.40
C PRO A 125 -0.96 7.00 -3.00
N PHE A 126 0.27 6.71 -2.55
CA PHE A 126 1.20 7.76 -2.15
C PHE A 126 2.67 7.33 -2.24
N TYR A 127 3.58 8.29 -2.41
CA TYR A 127 5.02 8.11 -2.27
C TYR A 127 5.54 8.62 -0.92
N CYS A 128 6.39 7.84 -0.24
CA CYS A 128 7.10 8.27 0.97
C CYS A 128 8.59 8.52 0.68
N PRO A 129 9.09 9.78 0.78
CA PRO A 129 10.51 10.07 0.56
C PRO A 129 11.43 9.46 1.62
N GLY A 130 10.94 9.20 2.84
CA GLY A 130 11.74 8.69 3.96
C GLY A 130 12.22 7.24 3.79
N ASP A 131 11.47 6.41 3.05
CA ASP A 131 11.85 5.03 2.72
C ASP A 131 11.95 4.78 1.21
N GLN A 132 11.71 5.82 0.40
CA GLN A 132 11.71 5.80 -1.05
C GLN A 132 10.77 4.76 -1.66
N LYS A 133 9.60 4.55 -1.05
CA LYS A 133 8.59 3.59 -1.52
C LYS A 133 7.33 4.26 -2.02
N VAL A 134 6.73 3.63 -3.03
CA VAL A 134 5.37 3.89 -3.50
C VAL A 134 4.44 2.92 -2.80
N TYR A 135 3.34 3.39 -2.24
CA TYR A 135 2.37 2.59 -1.51
C TYR A 135 1.02 2.63 -2.24
N ILE A 136 0.44 1.46 -2.49
CA ILE A 136 -0.82 1.33 -3.22
C ILE A 136 -1.72 0.32 -2.50
N ASP A 137 -2.96 0.73 -2.26
CA ASP A 137 -4.04 -0.21 -1.94
C ASP A 137 -4.91 -0.44 -3.17
N LEU A 138 -5.11 -1.70 -3.53
CA LEU A 138 -5.91 -2.10 -4.69
C LEU A 138 -7.42 -2.09 -4.39
N SER A 139 -7.83 -1.95 -3.13
CA SER A 139 -9.26 -1.89 -2.77
C SER A 139 -9.99 -0.73 -3.46
N PHE A 140 -9.33 0.41 -3.65
CA PHE A 140 -9.87 1.55 -4.39
C PHE A 140 -10.15 1.20 -5.86
N TYR A 141 -9.28 0.41 -6.49
CA TYR A 141 -9.46 -0.03 -7.88
C TYR A 141 -10.59 -1.03 -8.02
N GLN A 142 -10.76 -1.91 -7.03
CA GLN A 142 -11.90 -2.83 -6.97
C GLN A 142 -13.21 -2.05 -6.84
N GLU A 143 -13.27 -1.02 -5.97
CA GLU A 143 -14.48 -0.19 -5.85
C GLU A 143 -14.78 0.58 -7.15
N MET A 144 -13.77 1.14 -7.82
CA MET A 144 -13.92 1.81 -9.12
C MET A 144 -14.46 0.87 -10.21
N LYS A 145 -13.98 -0.37 -10.24
CA LYS A 145 -14.40 -1.39 -11.20
C LYS A 145 -15.81 -1.89 -10.92
N GLU A 146 -16.11 -2.23 -9.67
CA GLU A 146 -17.36 -2.88 -9.26
C GLU A 146 -18.52 -1.89 -9.12
N ARG A 147 -18.28 -0.73 -8.49
CA ARG A 147 -19.35 0.23 -8.15
C ARG A 147 -19.60 1.22 -9.27
N PHE A 148 -18.54 1.71 -9.89
CA PHE A 148 -18.63 2.79 -10.88
C PHE A 148 -18.56 2.29 -12.34
N HIS A 149 -18.38 0.98 -12.55
CA HIS A 149 -18.27 0.36 -13.89
C HIS A 149 -17.30 1.11 -14.80
N ALA A 150 -16.26 1.68 -14.21
CA ALA A 150 -15.25 2.48 -14.89
C ALA A 150 -13.93 1.70 -14.94
N PRO A 151 -13.84 0.62 -15.75
CA PRO A 151 -12.57 -0.05 -15.97
C PRO A 151 -11.67 0.91 -16.75
N GLY A 152 -10.65 1.42 -16.06
CA GLY A 152 -9.70 2.34 -16.64
C GLY A 152 -8.30 1.91 -16.25
N ASP A 153 -7.76 0.91 -16.93
CA ASP A 153 -6.34 0.51 -16.80
C ASP A 153 -5.44 1.74 -16.92
N PHE A 154 -5.81 2.69 -17.79
CA PHE A 154 -5.12 3.98 -17.92
C PHE A 154 -5.13 4.81 -16.63
N ALA A 155 -6.26 4.89 -15.91
CA ALA A 155 -6.34 5.68 -14.68
C ALA A 155 -5.45 5.08 -13.58
N GLN A 156 -5.44 3.74 -13.46
CA GLN A 156 -4.56 3.05 -12.52
C GLN A 156 -3.09 3.26 -12.87
N ALA A 157 -2.74 3.07 -14.15
CA ALA A 157 -1.38 3.28 -14.62
C ALA A 157 -0.92 4.73 -14.43
N TYR A 158 -1.80 5.71 -14.65
CA TYR A 158 -1.53 7.12 -14.43
C TYR A 158 -1.20 7.41 -12.96
N VAL A 159 -1.96 6.87 -12.01
CA VAL A 159 -1.71 7.08 -10.58
C VAL A 159 -0.38 6.46 -10.17
N ILE A 160 -0.07 5.25 -10.63
CA ILE A 160 1.26 4.64 -10.38
C ILE A 160 2.38 5.55 -10.92
N ALA A 161 2.23 6.04 -12.15
CA ALA A 161 3.20 6.94 -12.75
C ALA A 161 3.30 8.28 -12.02
N HIS A 162 2.20 8.78 -11.44
CA HIS A 162 2.17 9.99 -10.61
C HIS A 162 3.04 9.80 -9.36
N GLU A 163 2.86 8.69 -8.64
CA GLU A 163 3.66 8.39 -7.44
C GLU A 163 5.14 8.15 -7.77
N VAL A 164 5.45 7.51 -8.90
CA VAL A 164 6.83 7.43 -9.41
C VAL A 164 7.35 8.83 -9.75
N GLY A 165 6.52 9.74 -10.25
CA GLY A 165 6.88 11.14 -10.46
C GLY A 165 7.36 11.83 -9.18
N HIS A 166 6.71 11.59 -8.04
CA HIS A 166 7.17 12.08 -6.74
C HIS A 166 8.53 11.49 -6.33
N HIS A 167 8.76 10.22 -6.64
CA HIS A 167 10.07 9.61 -6.46
C HIS A 167 11.16 10.32 -7.28
N ILE A 168 10.90 10.60 -8.55
CA ILE A 168 11.84 11.33 -9.41
C ILE A 168 12.10 12.75 -8.88
N GLN A 169 11.07 13.45 -8.42
CA GLN A 169 11.22 14.77 -7.80
C GLN A 169 12.12 14.72 -6.56
N ASN A 170 11.99 13.66 -5.75
CA ASN A 170 12.83 13.41 -4.59
C ASN A 170 14.30 13.16 -5.00
N LEU A 171 14.54 12.31 -5.99
CA LEU A 171 15.90 12.03 -6.48
C LEU A 171 16.60 13.27 -7.05
N MET A 172 15.86 14.17 -7.68
CA MET A 172 16.41 15.42 -8.24
C MET A 172 16.62 16.51 -7.18
N GLY A 173 16.24 16.28 -5.91
CA GLY A 173 16.25 17.31 -4.86
C GLY A 173 15.30 18.47 -5.14
N THR A 174 14.32 18.27 -6.03
CA THR A 174 13.32 19.29 -6.39
C THR A 174 12.27 19.43 -5.28
N SER A 175 12.01 18.36 -4.53
CA SER A 175 11.11 18.34 -3.38
C SER A 175 11.51 19.38 -2.32
N ASP A 176 12.79 19.39 -1.92
CA ASP A 176 13.32 20.29 -0.90
C ASP A 176 13.22 21.75 -1.35
N LYS A 177 13.53 22.01 -2.61
CA LYS A 177 13.42 23.35 -3.21
C LYS A 177 11.98 23.86 -3.22
N VAL A 178 11.02 23.02 -3.61
CA VAL A 178 9.59 23.40 -3.61
C VAL A 178 9.07 23.60 -2.19
N GLN A 179 9.49 22.76 -1.23
CA GLN A 179 9.11 22.91 0.17
C GLN A 179 9.69 24.19 0.78
N GLN A 180 10.94 24.52 0.45
CA GLN A 180 11.59 25.77 0.87
C GLN A 180 10.87 26.99 0.29
N VAL A 181 10.52 26.98 -0.99
CA VAL A 181 9.74 28.05 -1.65
C VAL A 181 8.33 28.18 -1.06
N ARG A 182 7.68 27.06 -0.74
CA ARG A 182 6.35 27.07 -0.09
C ARG A 182 6.42 27.63 1.33
N GLN A 183 7.47 27.33 2.09
CA GLN A 183 7.68 27.88 3.42
C GLN A 183 7.99 29.38 3.35
N SER A 184 8.85 29.82 2.42
CA SER A 184 9.14 31.24 2.25
C SER A 184 7.90 32.03 1.82
N ALA A 185 7.10 31.50 0.89
CA ALA A 185 5.86 32.15 0.45
C ALA A 185 4.78 32.22 1.55
N ARG A 186 4.74 31.25 2.48
CA ARG A 186 3.86 31.32 3.66
C ARG A 186 4.32 32.40 4.65
N ASN A 187 5.61 32.52 4.86
CA ASN A 187 6.18 33.54 5.75
C ASN A 187 6.08 34.96 5.19
N GLU A 188 5.95 35.13 3.86
CA GLU A 188 5.73 36.43 3.21
C GLU A 188 4.25 36.86 3.20
N ALA A 189 3.33 35.93 3.47
CA ALA A 189 1.89 36.20 3.51
C ALA A 189 1.36 36.47 4.94
N GLU A 190 2.23 36.38 5.94
CA GLU A 190 2.01 36.75 7.35
C GLU A 190 2.62 38.12 7.67
#